data_AF-A0AAW0CWP0-F1
#
_entry.id   AF-A0AAW0CWP0-F1
#
_cell.length_a   1.000
_cell.length_b   1.000
_cell.length_c   1.000
_cell.angle_alpha   90.00
_cell.angle_beta   90.00
_cell.angle_gamma   90.00
#
_symmetry.space_group_name_H-M   'P 1'
#
loop_
_entity.id
_entity.type
_entity.pdbx_description
1 polymer ?
#
loop_
_entity_poly.entity_id
_entity_poly.type
_entity_poly.pdbx_seq_one_letter_code
_entity_poly.pdbx_strand_id
1 'polypeptide(L)'
;MPPVPFPRELAQAISDPNFKRDLQAVIEIGKNIWPEVDAAARKKGDKGHLYARIAERCHLALMGVKMAASTGGSGLTKSGPAGPPQNPPVMHGMMYCLDLVEKIIRTDFRAGDMARLAKLPALLKRIRHLLRVYYDFVVGGRQHSDLIFCDWDSMLLVALMLHQAGLCFQLEPSRFRAAMAASNGELEKFFLDDELDIGLFRQTAFELERYVEADPESEDTDRMAAGDVEDAADDDLTAHVMSWLLGDVLVAFIMDENTGSSDSRRWAGKAMTRLVEWSTSKTIRTTLGDALTDAMRPIYWTPSLLVRFSHAGGLGALFGDWTNSTCRNMCEDILNDMPEAVWDNQTPASLAVVTRELQTKVNSEGSVIAKCPIFINAFLNMYRRYSLAPFHAAARLENFDSPVIFYYLSHRIKQDSLPMISSQDWLDLVTTYIDMPHSTERRYHWANMTVSARWDCLELYGCCAEACPEKRELRRLRERRVRGVREGAVEARLDRWGGKAKACKACGWVAYCSEACQRADWKKHKPECLMKRR
;
A
#
# COMPACT_ATOMS: atom_id res chain seq x y z
N MET A 1 -3.33 20.21 21.16
CA MET A 1 -2.20 19.31 21.45
C MET A 1 -0.91 20.09 21.28
N PRO A 2 0.06 20.00 22.20
CA PRO A 2 1.40 20.56 21.96
C PRO A 2 2.12 19.71 20.89
N PRO A 3 3.10 20.28 20.15
CA PRO A 3 3.85 19.55 19.14
C PRO A 3 4.58 18.36 19.76
N VAL A 4 4.45 17.19 19.13
CA VAL A 4 5.16 15.97 19.51
C VAL A 4 6.66 16.24 19.35
N PRO A 5 7.48 16.10 20.42
CA PRO A 5 8.90 16.39 20.33
C PRO A 5 9.58 15.38 19.41
N PHE A 6 10.49 15.91 18.59
CA PHE A 6 11.41 15.16 17.73
C PHE A 6 12.08 14.02 18.52
N PRO A 7 12.07 12.75 18.05
CA PRO A 7 12.58 11.63 18.83
C PRO A 7 14.06 11.83 19.18
N ARG A 8 14.40 11.74 20.47
CA ARG A 8 15.79 11.83 20.97
C ARG A 8 16.70 10.77 20.35
N GLU A 9 16.14 9.62 19.95
CA GLU A 9 16.85 8.57 19.23
C GLU A 9 17.34 9.03 17.84
N LEU A 10 16.57 9.88 17.15
CA LEU A 10 16.96 10.44 15.85
C LEU A 10 18.13 11.42 15.98
N ALA A 11 18.17 12.21 17.06
CA ALA A 11 19.28 13.12 17.36
C ALA A 11 20.57 12.35 17.74
N GLN A 12 20.45 11.20 18.40
CA GLN A 12 21.58 10.30 18.68
C GLN A 12 22.09 9.59 17.42
N ALA A 13 21.21 9.10 16.54
CA ALA A 13 21.59 8.50 15.27
C ALA A 13 22.35 9.49 14.36
N ILE A 14 21.89 10.75 14.28
CA ILE A 14 22.58 11.84 13.55
C ILE A 14 23.98 12.15 14.11
N SER A 15 24.23 11.78 15.36
CA SER A 15 25.50 12.03 16.05
C SER A 15 26.51 10.88 15.91
N ASP A 16 26.09 9.72 15.40
CA ASP A 16 26.96 8.55 15.22
C ASP A 16 28.00 8.82 14.09
N PRO A 17 29.32 8.70 14.37
CA PRO A 17 30.37 8.84 13.37
C PRO A 17 30.25 7.86 12.19
N ASN A 18 29.74 6.64 12.42
CA ASN A 18 29.53 5.65 11.36
C ASN A 18 28.33 6.05 10.50
N PHE A 19 27.23 6.53 11.11
CA PHE A 19 26.09 7.10 10.38
C PHE A 19 26.51 8.29 9.52
N LYS A 20 27.34 9.20 10.05
CA LYS A 20 27.88 10.31 9.26
C LYS A 20 28.74 9.82 8.12
N ARG A 21 29.60 8.81 8.33
CA ARG A 21 30.46 8.25 7.28
C ARG A 21 29.65 7.56 6.17
N ASP A 22 28.66 6.76 6.52
CA ASP A 22 27.85 6.01 5.56
C ASP A 22 26.88 6.95 4.81
N LEU A 23 26.33 7.96 5.50
CA LEU A 23 25.61 9.07 4.89
C LEU A 23 26.54 9.91 3.99
N GLN A 24 27.79 10.18 4.39
CA GLN A 24 28.78 10.85 3.55
C GLN A 24 29.08 10.00 2.32
N ALA A 25 29.21 8.68 2.44
CA ALA A 25 29.47 7.78 1.31
C ALA A 25 28.30 7.77 0.31
N VAL A 26 27.05 7.69 0.78
CA VAL A 26 25.86 7.80 -0.09
C VAL A 26 25.74 9.20 -0.71
N ILE A 27 26.04 10.26 0.06
CA ILE A 27 26.10 11.63 -0.44
C ILE A 27 27.23 11.81 -1.44
N GLU A 28 28.40 11.20 -1.25
CA GLU A 28 29.53 11.24 -2.18
C GLU A 28 29.27 10.40 -3.43
N ILE A 29 28.58 9.26 -3.34
CA ILE A 29 28.07 8.50 -4.50
C ILE A 29 27.07 9.38 -5.27
N GLY A 30 26.12 10.02 -4.58
CA GLY A 30 25.22 10.99 -5.17
C GLY A 30 25.98 12.17 -5.81
N LYS A 31 26.98 12.73 -5.14
CA LYS A 31 27.83 13.83 -5.63
C LYS A 31 28.84 13.41 -6.70
N ASN A 32 29.08 12.13 -6.94
CA ASN A 32 29.87 11.68 -8.10
C ASN A 32 28.98 11.46 -9.32
N ILE A 33 27.69 11.18 -9.11
CA ILE A 33 26.67 11.03 -10.17
C ILE A 33 26.07 12.39 -10.61
N TRP A 34 26.02 13.39 -9.72
CA TRP A 34 25.20 14.61 -9.89
C TRP A 34 25.85 15.85 -10.53
N PRO A 35 27.14 16.21 -10.28
CA PRO A 35 27.73 17.46 -10.78
C PRO A 35 27.94 17.47 -12.29
N GLU A 36 28.19 16.33 -12.92
CA GLU A 36 28.28 16.25 -14.39
C GLU A 36 26.91 16.46 -15.05
N VAL A 37 25.82 16.03 -14.39
CA VAL A 37 24.44 16.22 -14.86
C VAL A 37 24.00 17.69 -14.71
N ASP A 38 24.29 18.33 -13.57
CA ASP A 38 23.91 19.72 -13.28
C ASP A 38 24.76 20.73 -14.10
N ALA A 39 26.06 20.45 -14.29
CA ALA A 39 26.95 21.30 -15.09
C ALA A 39 26.76 21.15 -16.61
N ALA A 40 26.41 19.95 -17.10
CA ALA A 40 26.06 19.73 -18.50
C ALA A 40 24.66 20.28 -18.85
N ALA A 41 23.73 20.25 -17.89
CA ALA A 41 22.37 20.70 -18.11
C ALA A 41 22.24 22.23 -18.28
N ARG A 42 23.08 23.00 -17.58
CA ARG A 42 23.08 24.47 -17.68
C ARG A 42 23.75 25.01 -18.95
N LYS A 43 24.52 24.18 -19.68
CA LYS A 43 25.35 24.63 -20.82
C LYS A 43 24.80 24.32 -22.21
N LYS A 44 23.77 23.48 -22.36
CA LYS A 44 23.22 23.12 -23.68
C LYS A 44 21.70 23.10 -23.65
N GLY A 45 21.10 24.02 -24.41
CA GLY A 45 19.66 24.06 -24.68
C GLY A 45 19.08 22.67 -25.00
N ASP A 46 17.90 22.41 -24.43
CA ASP A 46 17.07 21.21 -24.51
C ASP A 46 17.66 19.91 -23.91
N LYS A 47 18.99 19.71 -23.97
CA LYS A 47 19.66 18.46 -23.54
C LYS A 47 19.85 18.33 -22.03
N GLY A 48 19.86 19.46 -21.32
CA GLY A 48 19.87 19.49 -19.85
C GLY A 48 18.55 19.10 -19.20
N HIS A 49 17.46 19.16 -19.96
CA HIS A 49 16.12 19.03 -19.41
C HIS A 49 15.78 17.57 -19.04
N LEU A 50 16.18 16.57 -19.84
CA LEU A 50 15.86 15.17 -19.54
C LEU A 50 16.51 14.66 -18.26
N TYR A 51 17.83 14.81 -18.12
CA TYR A 51 18.52 14.27 -16.94
C TYR A 51 18.24 15.08 -15.67
N ALA A 52 17.98 16.39 -15.79
CA ALA A 52 17.46 17.18 -14.67
C ALA A 52 16.09 16.65 -14.22
N ARG A 53 15.19 16.28 -15.14
CA ARG A 53 13.90 15.67 -14.81
C ARG A 53 14.01 14.27 -14.23
N ILE A 54 14.95 13.45 -14.73
CA ILE A 54 15.24 12.13 -14.14
C ILE A 54 15.74 12.30 -12.70
N ALA A 55 16.68 13.22 -12.50
CA ALA A 55 17.23 13.56 -11.20
C ALA A 55 16.14 14.04 -10.23
N GLU A 56 15.25 14.93 -10.68
CA GLU A 56 14.07 15.38 -9.93
C GLU A 56 13.15 14.22 -9.55
N ARG A 57 12.83 13.32 -10.49
CA ARG A 57 11.98 12.15 -10.22
C ARG A 57 12.62 11.19 -9.22
N CYS A 58 13.92 10.93 -9.34
CA CYS A 58 14.66 10.09 -8.39
C CYS A 58 14.82 10.70 -7.00
N HIS A 59 14.55 12.00 -6.81
CA HIS A 59 14.75 12.67 -5.53
C HIS A 59 13.94 12.05 -4.39
N LEU A 60 12.70 11.64 -4.66
CA LEU A 60 11.81 11.06 -3.65
C LEU A 60 12.25 9.65 -3.24
N ALA A 61 12.71 8.83 -4.18
CA ALA A 61 13.34 7.54 -3.90
C ALA A 61 14.55 7.70 -2.96
N LEU A 62 15.39 8.70 -3.22
CA LEU A 62 16.56 9.01 -2.39
C LEU A 62 16.15 9.52 -0.99
N MET A 63 15.10 10.33 -0.88
CA MET A 63 14.60 10.79 0.42
C MET A 63 14.02 9.64 1.25
N GLY A 64 13.26 8.73 0.64
CA GLY A 64 12.70 7.55 1.29
C GLY A 64 13.79 6.69 1.93
N VAL A 65 14.89 6.43 1.23
CA VAL A 65 16.00 5.66 1.80
C VAL A 65 16.78 6.44 2.85
N LYS A 66 16.97 7.76 2.70
CA LYS A 66 17.58 8.58 3.76
C LYS A 66 16.80 8.48 5.07
N MET A 67 15.47 8.46 5.00
CA MET A 67 14.62 8.25 6.17
C MET A 67 14.76 6.83 6.72
N ALA A 68 14.70 5.80 5.89
CA ALA A 68 14.81 4.41 6.34
C ALA A 68 16.19 4.06 6.94
N ALA A 69 17.27 4.65 6.41
CA ALA A 69 18.61 4.51 6.97
C ALA A 69 18.73 5.16 8.36
N SER A 70 17.95 6.21 8.63
CA SER A 70 17.93 6.90 9.94
C SER A 70 17.16 6.18 11.04
N THR A 71 16.32 5.20 10.69
CA THR A 71 15.44 4.47 11.61
C THR A 71 15.87 3.03 11.86
N GLY A 72 17.09 2.63 11.48
CA GLY A 72 17.64 1.31 11.78
C GLY A 72 17.70 0.31 10.62
N GLY A 73 17.56 0.77 9.37
CA GLY A 73 17.98 0.02 8.17
C GLY A 73 16.84 -0.76 7.48
N SER A 74 16.36 -0.22 6.35
CA SER A 74 15.56 -0.98 5.37
C SER A 74 16.40 -2.07 4.71
N GLY A 75 15.78 -3.15 4.21
CA GLY A 75 16.45 -4.15 3.37
C GLY A 75 17.19 -3.56 2.15
N LEU A 76 16.90 -2.31 1.75
CA LEU A 76 17.60 -1.58 0.70
C LEU A 76 19.04 -1.13 1.05
N THR A 77 19.40 -1.07 2.33
CA THR A 77 20.77 -0.74 2.76
C THR A 77 21.69 -1.96 2.81
N LYS A 78 21.17 -3.17 2.58
CA LYS A 78 21.94 -4.42 2.60
C LYS A 78 22.89 -4.50 1.38
N SER A 79 24.12 -4.94 1.63
CA SER A 79 25.12 -5.21 0.59
C SER A 79 24.96 -6.62 0.01
N GLY A 80 25.59 -6.84 -1.15
CA GLY A 80 25.65 -8.15 -1.78
C GLY A 80 26.61 -9.11 -1.05
N PRO A 81 26.35 -10.44 -1.11
CA PRO A 81 27.16 -11.44 -0.44
C PRO A 81 28.55 -11.62 -1.08
N ALA A 82 28.76 -11.15 -2.32
CA ALA A 82 30.06 -11.16 -2.99
C ALA A 82 31.05 -10.13 -2.43
N GLY A 83 30.62 -9.28 -1.49
CA GLY A 83 31.38 -8.13 -1.00
C GLY A 83 31.17 -6.87 -1.86
N PRO A 84 31.94 -5.80 -1.63
CA PRO A 84 31.82 -4.56 -2.39
C PRO A 84 32.10 -4.81 -3.90
N PRO A 85 31.51 -4.01 -4.81
CA PRO A 85 31.73 -4.13 -6.24
C PRO A 85 33.22 -4.09 -6.57
N GLN A 86 33.66 -5.03 -7.41
CA GLN A 86 35.01 -5.00 -7.96
C GLN A 86 35.13 -3.86 -8.98
N ASN A 87 36.35 -3.35 -9.19
CA ASN A 87 36.64 -2.43 -10.28
C ASN A 87 37.72 -3.04 -11.20
N PRO A 88 37.36 -3.56 -12.39
CA PRO A 88 36.02 -3.56 -12.98
C PRO A 88 35.04 -4.56 -12.32
N PRO A 89 33.70 -4.37 -12.47
CA PRO A 89 32.70 -5.30 -11.93
C PRO A 89 32.85 -6.72 -12.45
N VAL A 90 32.32 -7.70 -11.71
CA VAL A 90 32.40 -9.11 -12.10
C VAL A 90 31.62 -9.28 -13.41
N MET A 91 32.24 -9.92 -14.42
CA MET A 91 31.58 -10.15 -15.70
C MET A 91 30.28 -10.95 -15.50
N HIS A 92 29.16 -10.45 -16.05
CA HIS A 92 27.80 -10.98 -15.82
C HIS A 92 27.28 -10.89 -14.38
N GLY A 93 27.98 -10.13 -13.52
CA GLY A 93 27.53 -9.65 -12.22
C GLY A 93 26.40 -8.63 -12.32
N MET A 94 25.77 -8.35 -11.18
CA MET A 94 24.69 -7.36 -11.07
C MET A 94 25.17 -5.99 -11.57
N MET A 95 26.29 -5.51 -11.04
CA MET A 95 26.77 -4.15 -11.36
C MET A 95 27.26 -4.08 -12.80
N TYR A 96 27.91 -5.12 -13.32
CA TYR A 96 28.25 -5.22 -14.75
C TYR A 96 27.01 -5.10 -15.65
N CYS A 97 25.93 -5.81 -15.31
CA CYS A 97 24.70 -5.77 -16.10
C CYS A 97 24.03 -4.39 -16.03
N LEU A 98 23.98 -3.77 -14.85
CA LEU A 98 23.42 -2.43 -14.67
C LEU A 98 24.23 -1.36 -15.42
N ASP A 99 25.56 -1.38 -15.33
CA ASP A 99 26.45 -0.46 -16.05
C ASP A 99 26.26 -0.58 -17.56
N LEU A 100 26.08 -1.81 -18.08
CA LEU A 100 25.76 -2.01 -19.49
C LEU A 100 24.38 -1.49 -19.86
N VAL A 101 23.36 -1.74 -19.06
CA VAL A 101 22.01 -1.19 -19.29
C VAL A 101 22.06 0.34 -19.34
N GLU A 102 22.73 0.97 -18.36
CA GLU A 102 22.89 2.41 -18.31
C GLU A 102 23.63 2.92 -19.56
N LYS A 103 24.78 2.32 -19.88
CA LYS A 103 25.59 2.71 -21.05
C LYS A 103 24.78 2.62 -22.34
N ILE A 104 24.05 1.53 -22.54
CA ILE A 104 23.23 1.31 -23.74
C ILE A 104 22.15 2.40 -23.84
N ILE A 105 21.43 2.66 -22.76
CA ILE A 105 20.30 3.58 -22.71
C ILE A 105 20.74 5.04 -22.80
N ARG A 106 21.86 5.42 -22.17
CA ARG A 106 22.29 6.81 -22.03
C ARG A 106 23.33 7.24 -23.06
N THR A 107 24.29 6.37 -23.36
CA THR A 107 25.47 6.72 -24.15
C THR A 107 25.35 6.19 -25.56
N ASP A 108 25.17 4.89 -25.73
CA ASP A 108 25.19 4.23 -27.04
C ASP A 108 23.99 4.68 -27.90
N PHE A 109 22.80 4.79 -27.31
CA PHE A 109 21.61 5.32 -28.00
C PHE A 109 21.86 6.72 -28.58
N ARG A 110 22.51 7.60 -27.82
CA ARG A 110 22.82 8.98 -28.27
C ARG A 110 23.91 9.04 -29.33
N ALA A 111 24.83 8.09 -29.30
CA ALA A 111 25.82 7.90 -30.35
C ALA A 111 25.23 7.28 -31.63
N GLY A 112 23.95 6.87 -31.61
CA GLY A 112 23.27 6.25 -32.74
C GLY A 112 23.53 4.75 -32.89
N ASP A 113 24.16 4.09 -31.90
CA ASP A 113 24.41 2.64 -31.92
C ASP A 113 23.15 1.87 -31.48
N MET A 114 22.14 1.86 -32.36
CA MET A 114 20.85 1.20 -32.09
C MET A 114 20.97 -0.32 -31.97
N ALA A 115 22.01 -0.94 -32.53
CA ALA A 115 22.21 -2.40 -32.47
C ALA A 115 22.44 -2.88 -31.04
N ARG A 116 22.96 -2.02 -30.16
CA ARG A 116 23.19 -2.33 -28.74
C ARG A 116 21.90 -2.52 -27.95
N LEU A 117 20.80 -1.89 -28.36
CA LEU A 117 19.50 -2.00 -27.69
C LEU A 117 18.97 -3.44 -27.66
N ALA A 118 19.33 -4.27 -28.66
CA ALA A 118 18.97 -5.69 -28.72
C ALA A 118 19.54 -6.52 -27.55
N LYS A 119 20.51 -5.99 -26.79
CA LYS A 119 21.09 -6.66 -25.62
C LYS A 119 20.29 -6.46 -24.33
N LEU A 120 19.39 -5.47 -24.29
CA LEU A 120 18.64 -5.13 -23.08
C LEU A 120 17.84 -6.29 -22.49
N PRO A 121 17.09 -7.10 -23.27
CA PRO A 121 16.31 -8.21 -22.71
C PRO A 121 17.15 -9.18 -21.87
N ALA A 122 18.31 -9.60 -22.39
CA ALA A 122 19.19 -10.55 -21.72
C ALA A 122 19.77 -9.97 -20.42
N LEU A 123 20.15 -8.68 -20.44
CA LEU A 123 20.67 -7.99 -19.26
C LEU A 123 19.60 -7.85 -18.17
N LEU A 124 18.37 -7.45 -18.53
CA LEU A 124 17.27 -7.30 -17.58
C LEU A 124 16.83 -8.63 -16.98
N LYS A 125 16.77 -9.71 -17.79
CA LYS A 125 16.52 -11.07 -17.29
C LYS A 125 17.61 -11.52 -16.31
N ARG A 126 18.88 -11.21 -16.58
CA ARG A 126 19.99 -11.51 -15.67
C ARG A 126 19.89 -10.73 -14.36
N ILE A 127 19.55 -9.45 -14.41
CA ILE A 127 19.32 -8.63 -13.20
C ILE A 127 18.20 -9.23 -12.34
N ARG A 128 17.02 -9.53 -12.93
CA ARG A 128 15.91 -10.18 -12.22
C ARG A 128 16.34 -11.50 -11.56
N HIS A 129 17.08 -12.33 -12.29
CA HIS A 129 17.61 -13.60 -11.77
C HIS A 129 18.54 -13.40 -10.58
N LEU A 130 19.48 -12.44 -10.64
CA LEU A 130 20.41 -12.18 -9.55
C LEU A 130 19.73 -11.61 -8.30
N LEU A 131 18.67 -10.82 -8.45
CA LEU A 131 17.83 -10.39 -7.32
C LEU A 131 17.16 -11.59 -6.65
N ARG A 132 16.54 -12.48 -7.44
CA ARG A 132 15.89 -13.70 -6.92
C ARG A 132 16.88 -14.61 -6.20
N VAL A 133 18.06 -14.84 -6.78
CA VAL A 133 19.15 -15.62 -6.16
C VAL A 133 19.53 -15.03 -4.81
N TYR A 134 19.66 -13.71 -4.71
CA TYR A 134 19.99 -13.03 -3.47
C TYR A 134 18.89 -13.15 -2.41
N TYR A 135 17.63 -12.89 -2.76
CA TYR A 135 16.55 -12.95 -1.78
C TYR A 135 16.17 -14.38 -1.37
N ASP A 136 16.36 -15.38 -2.24
CA ASP A 136 16.30 -16.81 -1.84
C ASP A 136 17.35 -17.15 -0.78
N PHE A 137 18.53 -16.53 -0.86
CA PHE A 137 19.59 -16.69 0.12
C PHE A 137 19.30 -15.92 1.42
N VAL A 138 18.91 -14.64 1.32
CA VAL A 138 18.67 -13.78 2.49
C VAL A 138 17.49 -14.26 3.32
N VAL A 139 16.38 -14.63 2.68
CA VAL A 139 15.15 -15.04 3.37
C VAL A 139 15.16 -16.53 3.67
N GLY A 140 15.58 -17.35 2.70
CA GLY A 140 15.49 -18.80 2.77
C GLY A 140 16.77 -19.54 3.15
N GLY A 141 17.91 -18.84 3.27
CA GLY A 141 19.21 -19.48 3.49
C GLY A 141 19.69 -20.34 2.31
N ARG A 142 19.06 -20.23 1.13
CA ARG A 142 19.34 -21.10 -0.02
C ARG A 142 20.67 -20.72 -0.68
N GLN A 143 21.63 -21.64 -0.66
CA GLN A 143 22.90 -21.46 -1.36
C GLN A 143 22.72 -21.58 -2.89
N HIS A 144 23.38 -20.71 -3.65
CA HIS A 144 23.44 -20.78 -5.10
C HIS A 144 24.84 -20.41 -5.60
N SER A 145 25.30 -21.05 -6.67
CA SER A 145 26.58 -20.72 -7.32
C SER A 145 26.67 -19.27 -7.83
N ASP A 146 25.54 -18.57 -7.94
CA ASP A 146 25.45 -17.26 -8.57
C ASP A 146 25.52 -16.14 -7.53
N LEU A 147 25.59 -16.46 -6.24
CA LEU A 147 25.78 -15.47 -5.18
C LEU A 147 27.09 -14.67 -5.37
N ILE A 148 28.08 -15.25 -6.05
CA ILE A 148 29.33 -14.56 -6.42
C ILE A 148 29.13 -13.41 -7.42
N PHE A 149 27.99 -13.39 -8.13
CA PHE A 149 27.61 -12.36 -9.09
C PHE A 149 26.68 -11.31 -8.47
N CYS A 150 26.34 -11.44 -7.19
CA CYS A 150 25.57 -10.46 -6.45
C CYS A 150 26.50 -9.40 -5.83
N ASP A 151 27.06 -8.53 -6.68
CA ASP A 151 28.23 -7.68 -6.43
C ASP A 151 27.91 -6.18 -6.26
N TRP A 152 27.01 -5.81 -5.34
CA TRP A 152 26.63 -4.41 -5.06
C TRP A 152 26.99 -3.94 -3.64
N ASP A 153 27.25 -2.65 -3.49
CA ASP A 153 27.44 -2.01 -2.18
C ASP A 153 26.12 -1.87 -1.41
N SER A 154 25.05 -1.50 -2.11
CA SER A 154 23.74 -1.28 -1.54
C SER A 154 22.66 -1.59 -2.56
N MET A 155 21.60 -2.28 -2.12
CA MET A 155 20.45 -2.57 -2.96
C MET A 155 19.72 -1.29 -3.43
N LEU A 156 19.82 -0.18 -2.69
CA LEU A 156 19.36 1.13 -3.18
C LEU A 156 20.04 1.51 -4.49
N LEU A 157 21.34 1.27 -4.64
CA LEU A 157 22.06 1.62 -5.87
C LEU A 157 21.46 0.87 -7.06
N VAL A 158 21.19 -0.43 -6.88
CA VAL A 158 20.52 -1.26 -7.89
C VAL A 158 19.14 -0.70 -8.23
N ALA A 159 18.31 -0.41 -7.23
CA ALA A 159 16.98 0.18 -7.42
C ALA A 159 17.03 1.53 -8.16
N LEU A 160 17.97 2.41 -7.79
CA LEU A 160 18.13 3.72 -8.41
C LEU A 160 18.57 3.63 -9.87
N MET A 161 19.51 2.75 -10.19
CA MET A 161 19.95 2.54 -11.58
C MET A 161 18.81 1.99 -12.44
N LEU A 162 18.00 1.07 -11.88
CA LEU A 162 16.80 0.55 -12.53
C LEU A 162 15.75 1.63 -12.76
N HIS A 163 15.47 2.46 -11.74
CA HIS A 163 14.56 3.60 -11.85
C HIS A 163 15.02 4.58 -12.94
N GLN A 164 16.30 4.95 -12.93
CA GLN A 164 16.87 5.85 -13.92
C GLN A 164 16.77 5.30 -15.35
N ALA A 165 16.96 3.99 -15.53
CA ALA A 165 16.76 3.32 -16.81
C ALA A 165 15.29 3.35 -17.24
N GLY A 166 14.35 3.09 -16.32
CA GLY A 166 12.91 3.19 -16.55
C GLY A 166 12.47 4.59 -16.95
N LEU A 167 12.86 5.61 -16.18
CA LEU A 167 12.58 7.02 -16.48
C LEU A 167 13.15 7.48 -17.83
N CYS A 168 14.27 6.92 -18.27
CA CYS A 168 14.78 7.20 -19.61
C CYS A 168 13.81 6.76 -20.71
N PHE A 169 13.07 5.66 -20.50
CA PHE A 169 12.03 5.21 -21.43
C PHE A 169 10.74 6.04 -21.26
N GLN A 170 10.32 6.31 -20.02
CA GLN A 170 9.11 7.08 -19.73
C GLN A 170 9.18 8.52 -20.25
N LEU A 171 10.32 9.19 -20.08
CA LEU A 171 10.48 10.62 -20.39
C LEU A 171 10.98 10.90 -21.80
N GLU A 172 11.46 9.88 -22.53
CA GLU A 172 11.90 10.00 -23.92
C GLU A 172 11.30 8.89 -24.82
N PRO A 173 10.08 9.11 -25.35
CA PRO A 173 9.36 8.09 -26.12
C PRO A 173 10.10 7.55 -27.36
N SER A 174 10.94 8.36 -28.01
CA SER A 174 11.77 7.90 -29.14
C SER A 174 12.74 6.79 -28.73
N ARG A 175 13.33 6.89 -27.53
CA ARG A 175 14.24 5.90 -26.97
C ARG A 175 13.52 4.61 -26.64
N PHE A 176 12.35 4.72 -26.03
CA PHE A 176 11.48 3.59 -25.73
C PHE A 176 11.10 2.82 -27.00
N ARG A 177 10.61 3.51 -28.03
CA ARG A 177 10.23 2.88 -29.31
C ARG A 177 11.41 2.20 -30.00
N ALA A 178 12.59 2.82 -29.99
CA ALA A 178 13.79 2.23 -30.55
C ALA A 178 14.19 0.93 -29.82
N ALA A 179 14.09 0.91 -28.48
CA ALA A 179 14.36 -0.29 -27.69
C ALA A 179 13.36 -1.41 -28.00
N MET A 180 12.06 -1.08 -28.07
CA MET A 180 11.02 -2.05 -28.45
C MET A 180 11.28 -2.65 -29.83
N ALA A 181 11.59 -1.80 -30.82
CA ALA A 181 11.89 -2.25 -32.19
C ALA A 181 13.14 -3.12 -32.28
N ALA A 182 14.21 -2.80 -31.54
CA ALA A 182 15.47 -3.55 -31.57
C ALA A 182 15.39 -4.90 -30.85
N SER A 183 14.40 -5.12 -29.99
CA SER A 183 14.31 -6.30 -29.12
C SER A 183 13.64 -7.52 -29.73
N ASN A 184 13.12 -7.43 -30.97
CA ASN A 184 12.37 -8.52 -31.62
C ASN A 184 11.26 -9.14 -30.75
N GLY A 185 10.56 -8.31 -29.96
CA GLY A 185 9.47 -8.73 -29.08
C GLY A 185 9.90 -9.27 -27.71
N GLU A 186 11.21 -9.42 -27.44
CA GLU A 186 11.66 -9.90 -26.13
C GLU A 186 11.40 -8.91 -24.99
N LEU A 187 11.48 -7.60 -25.24
CA LEU A 187 11.11 -6.59 -24.24
C LEU A 187 9.60 -6.54 -24.02
N GLU A 188 8.79 -6.74 -25.07
CA GLU A 188 7.34 -6.88 -24.92
C GLU A 188 7.04 -8.04 -23.95
N LYS A 189 7.62 -9.21 -24.22
CA LYS A 189 7.45 -10.37 -23.35
C LYS A 189 7.88 -10.06 -21.91
N PHE A 190 9.07 -9.50 -21.71
CA PHE A 190 9.60 -9.22 -20.38
C PHE A 190 8.76 -8.23 -19.57
N PHE A 191 8.26 -7.16 -20.19
CA PHE A 191 7.52 -6.11 -19.47
C PHE A 191 6.01 -6.38 -19.38
N LEU A 192 5.41 -6.98 -20.40
CA LEU A 192 3.96 -7.12 -20.51
C LEU A 192 3.44 -8.53 -20.30
N ASP A 193 4.24 -9.57 -20.52
CA ASP A 193 3.76 -10.96 -20.48
C ASP A 193 4.36 -11.76 -19.32
N ASP A 194 5.63 -11.58 -18.99
CA ASP A 194 6.27 -12.24 -17.84
C ASP A 194 5.58 -11.82 -16.53
N GLU A 195 5.41 -12.75 -15.59
CA GLU A 195 4.83 -12.48 -14.28
C GLU A 195 5.77 -11.63 -13.41
N LEU A 196 5.18 -10.92 -12.45
CA LEU A 196 5.93 -10.19 -11.43
C LEU A 196 6.56 -11.20 -10.47
N ASP A 197 7.88 -11.13 -10.27
CA ASP A 197 8.60 -12.00 -9.35
C ASP A 197 8.43 -11.55 -7.90
N ILE A 198 7.29 -11.92 -7.31
CA ILE A 198 6.97 -11.67 -5.91
C ILE A 198 7.69 -12.60 -4.92
N GLY A 199 8.28 -13.70 -5.40
CA GLY A 199 8.96 -14.69 -4.58
C GLY A 199 8.02 -15.66 -3.85
N LEU A 200 8.53 -16.88 -3.58
CA LEU A 200 7.77 -17.96 -2.93
C LEU A 200 7.39 -17.61 -1.48
N PHE A 201 8.27 -16.92 -0.75
CA PHE A 201 8.03 -16.57 0.66
C PHE A 201 6.84 -15.60 0.80
N ARG A 202 6.79 -14.55 -0.02
CA ARG A 202 5.63 -13.64 -0.05
C ARG A 202 4.37 -14.35 -0.53
N GLN A 203 4.45 -15.18 -1.58
CA GLN A 203 3.30 -15.99 -2.02
C GLN A 203 2.73 -16.83 -0.87
N THR A 204 3.61 -17.50 -0.12
CA THR A 204 3.23 -18.33 1.02
C THR A 204 2.58 -17.49 2.13
N ALA A 205 3.15 -16.32 2.45
CA ALA A 205 2.58 -15.40 3.43
C ALA A 205 1.16 -14.97 3.03
N PHE A 206 0.96 -14.59 1.76
CA PHE A 206 -0.35 -14.17 1.25
C PHE A 206 -1.38 -15.30 1.23
N GLU A 207 -0.97 -16.51 0.86
CA GLU A 207 -1.84 -17.68 0.90
C GLU A 207 -2.25 -18.02 2.34
N LEU A 208 -1.33 -17.90 3.29
CA LEU A 208 -1.58 -18.13 4.71
C LEU A 208 -2.49 -17.05 5.31
N GLU A 209 -2.24 -15.76 5.06
CA GLU A 209 -3.12 -14.66 5.46
C GLU A 209 -4.55 -14.90 4.95
N ARG A 210 -4.69 -15.21 3.65
CA ARG A 210 -5.99 -15.50 3.05
C ARG A 210 -6.68 -16.73 3.66
N TYR A 211 -5.92 -17.77 3.99
CA TYR A 211 -6.45 -18.96 4.65
C TYR A 211 -6.99 -18.62 6.05
N VAL A 212 -6.24 -17.85 6.83
CA VAL A 212 -6.63 -17.40 8.18
C VAL A 212 -7.83 -16.44 8.13
N GLU A 213 -7.88 -15.52 7.17
CA GLU A 213 -9.02 -14.62 6.98
C GLU A 213 -10.29 -15.35 6.55
N ALA A 214 -10.15 -16.39 5.70
CA ALA A 214 -11.28 -17.17 5.20
C ALA A 214 -11.83 -18.18 6.22
N ASP A 215 -11.04 -18.56 7.22
CA ASP A 215 -11.47 -19.50 8.25
C ASP A 215 -12.32 -18.79 9.34
N PRO A 216 -13.64 -19.08 9.41
CA PRO A 216 -14.52 -18.47 10.39
C PRO A 216 -14.24 -18.90 11.83
N GLU A 217 -13.31 -19.83 12.05
CA GLU A 217 -12.85 -20.36 13.33
C GLU A 217 -11.37 -20.07 13.63
N SER A 218 -10.66 -19.32 12.77
CA SER A 218 -9.29 -18.92 13.08
C SER A 218 -9.21 -18.10 14.36
N GLU A 219 -8.18 -18.39 15.16
CA GLU A 219 -7.91 -17.79 16.47
C GLU A 219 -6.66 -16.88 16.42
N ASP A 220 -6.39 -16.16 17.51
CA ASP A 220 -5.26 -15.22 17.57
C ASP A 220 -3.91 -15.89 17.30
N THR A 221 -3.74 -17.16 17.67
CA THR A 221 -2.51 -17.91 17.37
C THR A 221 -2.30 -18.14 15.89
N ASP A 222 -3.38 -18.39 15.13
CA ASP A 222 -3.30 -18.54 13.67
C ASP A 222 -2.91 -17.22 13.01
N ARG A 223 -3.49 -16.10 13.49
CA ARG A 223 -3.18 -14.75 13.01
C ARG A 223 -1.75 -14.33 13.34
N MET A 224 -1.28 -14.63 14.55
CA MET A 224 0.11 -14.37 14.95
C MET A 224 1.09 -15.17 14.08
N ALA A 225 0.81 -16.46 13.86
CA ALA A 225 1.66 -17.29 13.00
C ALA A 225 1.69 -16.79 11.55
N ALA A 226 0.56 -16.32 11.02
CA ALA A 226 0.51 -15.67 9.71
C ALA A 226 1.35 -14.39 9.67
N GLY A 227 1.24 -13.54 10.71
CA GLY A 227 2.04 -12.33 10.87
C GLY A 227 3.54 -12.61 10.95
N ASP A 228 3.96 -13.63 11.71
CA ASP A 228 5.37 -14.03 11.79
C ASP A 228 5.94 -14.45 10.41
N VAL A 229 5.12 -15.09 9.57
CA VAL A 229 5.50 -15.48 8.20
C VAL A 229 5.53 -14.27 7.28
N GLU A 230 4.60 -13.33 7.42
CA GLU A 230 4.57 -12.07 6.68
C GLU A 230 5.81 -11.22 6.99
N ASP A 231 6.13 -11.02 8.27
CA ASP A 231 7.31 -10.28 8.73
C ASP A 231 8.62 -10.87 8.15
N ALA A 232 8.72 -12.20 8.10
CA ALA A 232 9.86 -12.88 7.50
C ALA A 232 9.90 -12.71 5.97
N ALA A 233 8.74 -12.75 5.31
CA ALA A 233 8.63 -12.57 3.86
C ALA A 233 8.88 -11.12 3.42
N ASP A 234 8.73 -10.16 4.32
CA ASP A 234 8.92 -8.73 4.03
C ASP A 234 10.36 -8.36 3.68
N ASP A 235 11.32 -9.20 4.08
CA ASP A 235 12.71 -9.08 3.68
C ASP A 235 12.96 -9.43 2.20
N ASP A 236 12.01 -10.08 1.49
CA ASP A 236 12.10 -10.31 0.04
C ASP A 236 11.72 -9.04 -0.73
N LEU A 237 12.71 -8.32 -1.26
CA LEU A 237 12.47 -7.07 -2.01
C LEU A 237 12.65 -7.23 -3.53
N THR A 238 12.66 -8.46 -4.06
CA THR A 238 12.86 -8.70 -5.50
C THR A 238 11.89 -7.89 -6.36
N ALA A 239 10.58 -8.06 -6.11
CA ALA A 239 9.53 -7.31 -6.80
C ALA A 239 9.61 -5.81 -6.52
N HIS A 240 9.88 -5.41 -5.28
CA HIS A 240 9.99 -4.00 -4.89
C HIS A 240 11.09 -3.29 -5.70
N VAL A 241 12.30 -3.87 -5.76
CA VAL A 241 13.45 -3.31 -6.50
C VAL A 241 13.17 -3.27 -8.00
N MET A 242 12.58 -4.32 -8.57
CA MET A 242 12.23 -4.36 -9.99
C MET A 242 11.12 -3.37 -10.35
N SER A 243 10.22 -3.04 -9.42
CA SER A 243 9.08 -2.16 -9.68
C SER A 243 9.49 -0.74 -10.10
N TRP A 244 10.66 -0.28 -9.65
CA TRP A 244 11.27 0.98 -10.10
C TRP A 244 11.49 1.04 -11.61
N LEU A 245 11.86 -0.08 -12.26
CA LEU A 245 11.97 -0.15 -13.72
C LEU A 245 10.61 -0.48 -14.36
N LEU A 246 9.94 -1.51 -13.84
CA LEU A 246 8.72 -2.05 -14.46
C LEU A 246 7.60 -1.01 -14.47
N GLY A 247 7.36 -0.31 -13.36
CA GLY A 247 6.34 0.73 -13.26
C GLY A 247 6.58 1.85 -14.27
N ASP A 248 7.81 2.36 -14.36
CA ASP A 248 8.15 3.44 -15.29
C ASP A 248 7.90 3.04 -16.74
N VAL A 249 8.29 1.82 -17.11
CA VAL A 249 8.11 1.30 -18.48
C VAL A 249 6.64 1.02 -18.80
N LEU A 250 5.85 0.51 -17.85
CA LEU A 250 4.40 0.35 -18.03
C LEU A 250 3.71 1.69 -18.28
N VAL A 251 4.12 2.75 -17.57
CA VAL A 251 3.63 4.10 -17.83
C VAL A 251 4.13 4.62 -19.18
N ALA A 252 5.35 4.28 -19.60
CA ALA A 252 5.86 4.62 -20.93
C ALA A 252 4.97 4.03 -22.06
N PHE A 253 4.54 2.77 -21.93
CA PHE A 253 3.59 2.15 -22.87
C PHE A 253 2.27 2.92 -22.97
N ILE A 254 1.73 3.36 -21.83
CA ILE A 254 0.48 4.14 -21.77
C ILE A 254 0.65 5.51 -22.44
N MET A 255 1.77 6.17 -22.22
CA MET A 255 2.05 7.49 -22.78
C MET A 255 2.36 7.45 -24.30
N ASP A 256 2.90 6.34 -24.82
CA ASP A 256 3.22 6.17 -26.24
C ASP A 256 2.01 5.87 -27.14
N GLU A 257 0.84 5.57 -26.58
CA GLU A 257 -0.36 5.16 -27.32
C GLU A 257 -0.76 6.15 -28.44
N ASN A 258 -0.52 7.44 -28.22
CA ASN A 258 -0.90 8.52 -29.15
C ASN A 258 -0.13 8.49 -30.48
N THR A 259 0.87 7.60 -30.64
CA THR A 259 1.54 7.36 -31.93
C THR A 259 0.65 6.64 -32.94
N GLY A 260 -0.47 6.04 -32.50
CA GLY A 260 -1.53 5.53 -33.36
C GLY A 260 -1.30 4.16 -34.00
N SER A 261 -0.16 3.51 -33.75
CA SER A 261 0.08 2.13 -34.23
C SER A 261 -0.85 1.12 -33.54
N SER A 262 -1.19 0.01 -34.20
CA SER A 262 -1.99 -1.07 -33.59
C SER A 262 -1.28 -1.69 -32.40
N ASP A 263 0.05 -1.85 -32.49
CA ASP A 263 0.88 -2.43 -31.44
C ASP A 263 0.96 -1.50 -30.22
N SER A 264 1.17 -0.19 -30.40
CA SER A 264 1.19 0.79 -29.29
C SER A 264 -0.12 0.79 -28.51
N ARG A 265 -1.28 0.68 -29.18
CA ARG A 265 -2.59 0.56 -28.51
C ARG A 265 -2.73 -0.77 -27.76
N ARG A 266 -2.31 -1.89 -28.36
CA ARG A 266 -2.31 -3.20 -27.69
C ARG A 266 -1.46 -3.17 -26.42
N TRP A 267 -0.25 -2.62 -26.52
CA TRP A 267 0.67 -2.55 -25.41
C TRP A 267 0.17 -1.63 -24.29
N ALA A 268 -0.36 -0.45 -24.65
CA ALA A 268 -0.97 0.47 -23.68
C ALA A 268 -2.14 -0.19 -22.92
N GLY A 269 -2.97 -0.99 -23.61
CA GLY A 269 -4.04 -1.77 -22.98
C GLY A 269 -3.51 -2.79 -21.98
N LYS A 270 -2.54 -3.62 -22.37
CA LYS A 270 -1.89 -4.59 -21.46
C LYS A 270 -1.26 -3.89 -20.25
N ALA A 271 -0.52 -2.80 -20.48
CA ALA A 271 0.15 -2.06 -19.43
C ALA A 271 -0.85 -1.42 -18.44
N MET A 272 -1.96 -0.88 -18.95
CA MET A 272 -3.05 -0.36 -18.13
C MET A 272 -3.65 -1.43 -17.23
N THR A 273 -3.97 -2.61 -17.77
CA THR A 273 -4.50 -3.74 -16.99
C THR A 273 -3.53 -4.14 -15.87
N ARG A 274 -2.23 -4.26 -16.16
CA ARG A 274 -1.23 -4.62 -15.16
C ARG A 274 -1.08 -3.56 -14.08
N LEU A 275 -1.03 -2.27 -14.44
CA LEU A 275 -0.93 -1.21 -13.44
C LEU A 275 -2.15 -1.20 -12.53
N VAL A 276 -3.37 -1.33 -13.07
CA VAL A 276 -4.59 -1.43 -12.24
C VAL A 276 -4.50 -2.62 -11.28
N GLU A 277 -4.14 -3.80 -11.76
CA GLU A 277 -3.98 -4.99 -10.92
C GLU A 277 -2.96 -4.76 -9.80
N TRP A 278 -1.78 -4.25 -10.15
CA TRP A 278 -0.68 -4.04 -9.21
C TRP A 278 -0.98 -2.97 -8.18
N SER A 279 -1.68 -1.91 -8.57
CA SER A 279 -1.93 -0.76 -7.71
C SER A 279 -3.18 -0.91 -6.83
N THR A 280 -4.10 -1.83 -7.18
CA THR A 280 -5.37 -2.01 -6.46
C THR A 280 -5.43 -3.31 -5.63
N SER A 281 -4.61 -4.30 -5.96
CA SER A 281 -4.40 -5.49 -5.12
C SER A 281 -3.65 -5.10 -3.84
N LYS A 282 -4.25 -5.34 -2.66
CA LYS A 282 -3.61 -5.09 -1.33
C LYS A 282 -2.22 -5.74 -1.30
N THR A 283 -2.20 -7.02 -1.62
CA THR A 283 -1.04 -7.90 -1.67
C THR A 283 0.10 -7.37 -2.55
N ILE A 284 -0.19 -7.06 -3.81
CA ILE A 284 0.83 -6.59 -4.75
C ILE A 284 1.26 -5.17 -4.38
N ARG A 285 0.32 -4.30 -4.01
CA ARG A 285 0.61 -2.90 -3.66
C ARG A 285 1.51 -2.79 -2.43
N THR A 286 1.31 -3.63 -1.41
CA THR A 286 2.20 -3.71 -0.24
C THR A 286 3.62 -4.12 -0.66
N THR A 287 3.74 -5.09 -1.58
CA THR A 287 5.04 -5.54 -2.08
C THR A 287 5.78 -4.47 -2.88
N LEU A 288 5.09 -3.76 -3.78
CA LEU A 288 5.73 -2.80 -4.68
C LEU A 288 6.00 -1.46 -3.99
N GLY A 289 5.18 -1.07 -3.01
CA GLY A 289 5.41 0.14 -2.23
C GLY A 289 5.41 1.42 -3.08
N ASP A 290 6.11 2.43 -2.57
CA ASP A 290 6.13 3.77 -3.17
C ASP A 290 6.82 3.87 -4.53
N ALA A 291 7.60 2.87 -4.91
CA ALA A 291 8.20 2.78 -6.23
C ALA A 291 7.13 2.80 -7.34
N LEU A 292 6.02 2.08 -7.12
CA LEU A 292 4.90 2.07 -8.06
C LEU A 292 4.20 3.43 -8.11
N THR A 293 3.96 4.06 -6.96
CA THR A 293 3.33 5.39 -6.90
C THR A 293 4.18 6.47 -7.55
N ASP A 294 5.51 6.43 -7.36
CA ASP A 294 6.42 7.33 -8.07
C ASP A 294 6.24 7.17 -9.58
N ALA A 295 6.36 5.94 -10.09
CA ALA A 295 6.23 5.66 -11.50
C ALA A 295 4.91 6.18 -12.08
N MET A 296 3.81 6.02 -11.35
CA MET A 296 2.43 6.34 -11.77
C MET A 296 2.06 7.83 -11.71
N ARG A 297 2.90 8.73 -11.16
CA ARG A 297 2.59 10.18 -11.12
C ARG A 297 2.06 10.76 -12.45
N PRO A 298 2.59 10.37 -13.63
CA PRO A 298 2.07 10.86 -14.90
C PRO A 298 0.62 10.50 -15.19
N ILE A 299 0.16 9.36 -14.67
CA ILE A 299 -1.24 8.96 -14.79
C ILE A 299 -2.11 9.88 -13.94
N TYR A 300 -1.69 10.18 -12.71
CA TYR A 300 -2.52 10.96 -11.79
C TYR A 300 -2.61 12.45 -12.14
N TRP A 301 -1.51 13.09 -12.54
CA TRP A 301 -1.52 14.53 -12.81
C TRP A 301 -2.08 14.90 -14.20
N THR A 302 -2.35 13.93 -15.07
CA THR A 302 -2.86 14.17 -16.43
C THR A 302 -4.35 13.81 -16.45
N PRO A 303 -5.27 14.79 -16.48
CA PRO A 303 -6.71 14.53 -16.29
C PRO A 303 -7.29 13.45 -17.21
N SER A 304 -6.90 13.43 -18.49
CA SER A 304 -7.38 12.42 -19.45
C SER A 304 -6.85 11.02 -19.14
N LEU A 305 -5.60 10.88 -18.69
CA LEU A 305 -5.04 9.60 -18.27
C LEU A 305 -5.64 9.13 -16.96
N LEU A 306 -5.86 10.04 -16.01
CA LEU A 306 -6.52 9.73 -14.74
C LEU A 306 -7.94 9.19 -14.95
N VAL A 307 -8.74 9.83 -15.83
CA VAL A 307 -10.08 9.34 -16.19
C VAL A 307 -9.99 7.95 -16.80
N ARG A 308 -9.08 7.73 -17.75
CA ARG A 308 -8.92 6.42 -18.41
C ARG A 308 -8.48 5.32 -17.43
N PHE A 309 -7.53 5.63 -16.56
CA PHE A 309 -7.06 4.72 -15.51
C PHE A 309 -8.18 4.41 -14.51
N SER A 310 -8.97 5.40 -14.14
CA SER A 310 -10.14 5.23 -13.27
C SER A 310 -11.20 4.34 -13.91
N HIS A 311 -11.50 4.53 -15.21
CA HIS A 311 -12.44 3.67 -15.94
C HIS A 311 -11.93 2.24 -16.14
N ALA A 312 -10.61 2.05 -16.15
CA ALA A 312 -10.00 0.72 -16.13
C ALA A 312 -10.07 0.04 -14.74
N GLY A 313 -10.56 0.73 -13.71
CA GLY A 313 -10.69 0.23 -12.32
C GLY A 313 -9.60 0.72 -11.36
N GLY A 314 -8.74 1.64 -11.80
CA GLY A 314 -7.61 2.14 -11.03
C GLY A 314 -7.92 3.20 -9.98
N LEU A 315 -9.16 3.70 -9.89
CA LEU A 315 -9.49 4.85 -9.02
C LEU A 315 -9.10 4.63 -7.56
N GLY A 316 -9.31 3.42 -7.04
CA GLY A 316 -8.94 3.06 -5.67
C GLY A 316 -7.44 3.16 -5.38
N ALA A 317 -6.57 3.05 -6.37
CA ALA A 317 -5.12 3.21 -6.19
C ALA A 317 -4.74 4.64 -5.77
N LEU A 318 -5.40 5.66 -6.33
CA LEU A 318 -5.17 7.06 -5.95
C LEU A 318 -5.54 7.32 -4.48
N PHE A 319 -6.66 6.74 -4.02
CA PHE A 319 -7.05 6.79 -2.61
C PHE A 319 -6.07 6.03 -1.71
N GLY A 320 -5.57 4.88 -2.16
CA GLY A 320 -4.56 4.11 -1.44
C GLY A 320 -3.24 4.86 -1.30
N ASP A 321 -2.81 5.52 -2.36
CA ASP A 321 -1.59 6.33 -2.36
C ASP A 321 -1.74 7.59 -1.50
N TRP A 322 -2.92 8.22 -1.47
CA TRP A 322 -3.24 9.27 -0.50
C TRP A 322 -3.19 8.79 0.95
N THR A 323 -3.46 7.51 1.18
CA THR A 323 -3.50 6.92 2.53
C THR A 323 -2.11 6.53 3.01
N ASN A 324 -1.34 5.82 2.19
CA ASN A 324 -0.16 5.07 2.64
C ASN A 324 1.15 5.43 1.91
N SER A 325 1.14 6.34 0.93
CA SER A 325 2.36 6.66 0.18
C SER A 325 3.12 7.87 0.74
N THR A 326 4.45 7.90 0.54
CA THR A 326 5.24 9.14 0.64
C THR A 326 4.76 10.27 -0.29
N CYS A 327 4.00 9.94 -1.34
CA CYS A 327 3.40 10.91 -2.26
C CYS A 327 2.01 11.41 -1.81
N ARG A 328 1.60 11.19 -0.56
CA ARG A 328 0.24 11.50 -0.07
C ARG A 328 -0.23 12.92 -0.35
N ASN A 329 0.64 13.93 -0.19
CA ASN A 329 0.24 15.34 -0.38
C ASN A 329 -0.10 15.62 -1.84
N MET A 330 0.70 15.08 -2.77
CA MET A 330 0.42 15.17 -4.21
C MET A 330 -0.90 14.47 -4.55
N CYS A 331 -1.15 13.29 -3.96
CA CYS A 331 -2.41 12.57 -4.18
C CYS A 331 -3.61 13.33 -3.60
N GLU A 332 -3.42 14.01 -2.45
CA GLU A 332 -4.43 14.88 -1.85
C GLU A 332 -4.78 16.06 -2.78
N ASP A 333 -3.78 16.75 -3.32
CA ASP A 333 -3.99 17.83 -4.29
C ASP A 333 -4.78 17.32 -5.51
N ILE A 334 -4.39 16.16 -6.06
CA ILE A 334 -5.11 15.55 -7.19
C ILE A 334 -6.54 15.18 -6.83
N LEU A 335 -6.79 14.63 -5.63
CA LEU A 335 -8.14 14.26 -5.18
C LEU A 335 -9.04 15.48 -4.97
N ASN A 336 -8.47 16.64 -4.62
CA ASN A 336 -9.21 17.90 -4.52
C ASN A 336 -9.60 18.44 -5.91
N ASP A 337 -8.75 18.26 -6.91
CA ASP A 337 -8.92 18.82 -8.25
C ASP A 337 -9.35 17.80 -9.32
N MET A 338 -9.68 16.56 -8.93
CA MET A 338 -9.94 15.49 -9.90
C MET A 338 -11.22 15.75 -10.73
N PRO A 339 -11.22 15.43 -12.04
CA PRO A 339 -12.40 15.59 -12.88
C PRO A 339 -13.57 14.71 -12.42
N GLU A 340 -14.81 15.21 -12.50
CA GLU A 340 -16.01 14.43 -12.10
C GLU A 340 -16.12 13.09 -12.88
N ALA A 341 -15.65 13.09 -14.13
CA ALA A 341 -15.69 11.92 -15.03
C ALA A 341 -14.90 10.71 -14.52
N VAL A 342 -13.97 10.86 -13.56
CA VAL A 342 -13.25 9.73 -12.97
C VAL A 342 -14.19 8.76 -12.24
N TRP A 343 -15.33 9.27 -11.77
CA TRP A 343 -16.34 8.48 -11.06
C TRP A 343 -17.29 7.74 -11.98
N ASP A 344 -17.26 7.98 -13.27
CA ASP A 344 -18.09 7.28 -14.24
C ASP A 344 -17.55 5.86 -14.47
N ASN A 345 -18.43 4.94 -14.86
CA ASN A 345 -18.10 3.56 -15.25
C ASN A 345 -17.30 2.74 -14.21
N GLN A 346 -17.46 3.03 -12.92
CA GLN A 346 -16.79 2.27 -11.87
C GLN A 346 -17.46 0.91 -11.67
N THR A 347 -16.63 -0.13 -11.61
CA THR A 347 -17.09 -1.49 -11.32
C THR A 347 -17.25 -1.70 -9.81
N PRO A 348 -18.03 -2.71 -9.38
CA PRO A 348 -18.09 -3.07 -7.96
C PRO A 348 -16.72 -3.36 -7.33
N ALA A 349 -15.80 -3.96 -8.10
CA ALA A 349 -14.44 -4.23 -7.64
C ALA A 349 -13.63 -2.93 -7.43
N SER A 350 -13.71 -1.97 -8.37
CA SER A 350 -13.06 -0.65 -8.22
C SER A 350 -13.58 0.09 -6.98
N LEU A 351 -14.91 0.12 -6.80
CA LEU A 351 -15.55 0.78 -5.65
C LEU A 351 -15.20 0.11 -4.32
N ALA A 352 -15.05 -1.22 -4.30
CA ALA A 352 -14.60 -1.94 -3.10
C ALA A 352 -13.19 -1.50 -2.67
N VAL A 353 -12.29 -1.28 -3.63
CA VAL A 353 -10.94 -0.75 -3.37
C VAL A 353 -11.03 0.68 -2.84
N VAL A 354 -11.82 1.56 -3.46
CA VAL A 354 -12.02 2.94 -2.96
C VAL A 354 -12.51 2.94 -1.51
N THR A 355 -13.55 2.15 -1.20
CA THR A 355 -14.08 2.09 0.16
C THR A 355 -13.08 1.51 1.16
N ARG A 356 -12.30 0.51 0.76
CA ARG A 356 -11.23 -0.06 1.58
C ARG A 356 -10.21 1.00 1.96
N GLU A 357 -9.71 1.77 0.99
CA GLU A 357 -8.70 2.79 1.27
C GLU A 357 -9.24 3.94 2.12
N LEU A 358 -10.51 4.32 1.94
CA LEU A 358 -11.18 5.27 2.85
C LEU A 358 -11.27 4.74 4.29
N GLN A 359 -11.55 3.43 4.49
CA GLN A 359 -11.52 2.81 5.82
C GLN A 359 -10.11 2.83 6.40
N THR A 360 -9.10 2.47 5.61
CA THR A 360 -7.69 2.50 6.02
C THR A 360 -7.29 3.89 6.49
N LYS A 361 -7.73 4.95 5.79
CA LYS A 361 -7.47 6.34 6.16
C LYS A 361 -8.14 6.74 7.48
N VAL A 362 -9.38 6.30 7.71
CA VAL A 362 -10.05 6.50 9.01
C VAL A 362 -9.34 5.75 10.14
N ASN A 363 -8.86 4.54 9.87
CA ASN A 363 -8.11 3.76 10.86
C ASN A 363 -6.78 4.42 11.25
N SER A 364 -6.06 4.99 10.28
CA SER A 364 -4.76 5.60 10.53
C SER A 364 -4.83 7.01 11.14
N GLU A 365 -5.82 7.82 10.76
CA GLU A 365 -5.92 9.23 11.16
C GLU A 365 -7.10 9.53 12.11
N GLY A 366 -7.93 8.54 12.39
CA GLY A 366 -9.12 8.65 13.25
C GLY A 366 -10.36 9.16 12.52
N SER A 367 -11.54 8.93 13.10
CA SER A 367 -12.85 9.21 12.47
C SER A 367 -13.07 10.65 12.03
N VAL A 368 -12.36 11.62 12.62
CA VAL A 368 -12.47 13.04 12.27
C VAL A 368 -12.06 13.31 10.82
N ILE A 369 -11.14 12.52 10.25
CA ILE A 369 -10.70 12.69 8.86
C ILE A 369 -11.85 12.56 7.86
N ALA A 370 -12.91 11.82 8.21
CA ALA A 370 -14.07 11.64 7.35
C ALA A 370 -14.84 12.95 7.07
N LYS A 371 -14.60 14.02 7.85
CA LYS A 371 -15.15 15.37 7.59
C LYS A 371 -14.43 16.10 6.45
N CYS A 372 -13.27 15.62 6.00
CA CYS A 372 -12.51 16.35 4.99
C CYS A 372 -13.24 16.34 3.63
N PRO A 373 -13.05 17.36 2.79
CA PRO A 373 -13.76 17.47 1.50
C PRO A 373 -13.62 16.26 0.59
N ILE A 374 -12.46 15.58 0.62
CA ILE A 374 -12.19 14.38 -0.18
C ILE A 374 -13.17 13.25 0.17
N PHE A 375 -13.39 12.97 1.46
CA PHE A 375 -14.35 11.96 1.91
C PHE A 375 -15.77 12.32 1.49
N ILE A 376 -16.17 13.56 1.75
CA ILE A 376 -17.52 14.06 1.45
C ILE A 376 -17.80 13.97 -0.06
N ASN A 377 -16.85 14.39 -0.88
CA ASN A 377 -16.95 14.32 -2.34
C ASN A 377 -16.97 12.86 -2.84
N ALA A 378 -16.16 11.97 -2.25
CA ALA A 378 -16.17 10.55 -2.59
C ALA A 378 -17.53 9.92 -2.29
N PHE A 379 -18.08 10.15 -1.08
CA PHE A 379 -19.38 9.63 -0.70
C PHE A 379 -20.50 10.14 -1.60
N LEU A 380 -20.51 11.46 -1.88
CA LEU A 380 -21.49 12.07 -2.77
C LEU A 380 -21.42 11.47 -4.18
N ASN A 381 -20.23 11.35 -4.75
CA ASN A 381 -20.07 10.82 -6.11
C ASN A 381 -20.41 9.33 -6.21
N MET A 382 -20.03 8.53 -5.21
CA MET A 382 -20.42 7.12 -5.15
C MET A 382 -21.93 6.96 -5.05
N TYR A 383 -22.58 7.69 -4.15
CA TYR A 383 -24.02 7.59 -3.95
C TYR A 383 -24.82 8.08 -5.16
N ARG A 384 -24.43 9.22 -5.75
CA ARG A 384 -25.11 9.79 -6.92
C ARG A 384 -25.15 8.84 -8.12
N ARG A 385 -24.11 8.02 -8.31
CA ARG A 385 -23.96 7.12 -9.46
C ARG A 385 -24.37 5.68 -9.18
N TYR A 386 -24.11 5.20 -7.96
CA TYR A 386 -24.23 3.78 -7.59
C TYR A 386 -25.18 3.55 -6.41
N SER A 387 -25.81 4.60 -5.89
CA SER A 387 -26.73 4.56 -4.76
C SER A 387 -26.08 3.91 -3.52
N LEU A 388 -26.86 3.17 -2.71
CA LEU A 388 -26.37 2.51 -1.49
C LEU A 388 -25.53 1.25 -1.72
N ALA A 389 -25.44 0.73 -2.95
CA ALA A 389 -24.82 -0.56 -3.21
C ALA A 389 -23.34 -0.63 -2.74
N PRO A 390 -22.47 0.37 -3.02
CA PRO A 390 -21.08 0.35 -2.56
C PRO A 390 -20.95 0.40 -1.04
N PHE A 391 -21.79 1.20 -0.38
CA PHE A 391 -21.80 1.33 1.08
C PHE A 391 -22.22 0.04 1.77
N HIS A 392 -23.24 -0.65 1.22
CA HIS A 392 -23.64 -1.96 1.74
C HIS A 392 -22.59 -3.04 1.50
N ALA A 393 -21.87 -2.99 0.38
CA ALA A 393 -20.77 -3.92 0.12
C ALA A 393 -19.63 -3.68 1.13
N ALA A 394 -19.20 -2.42 1.30
CA ALA A 394 -18.16 -2.05 2.25
C ALA A 394 -18.53 -2.40 3.71
N ALA A 395 -19.78 -2.13 4.12
CA ALA A 395 -20.28 -2.46 5.45
C ALA A 395 -20.21 -3.97 5.79
N ARG A 396 -20.26 -4.86 4.79
CA ARG A 396 -20.14 -6.31 4.98
C ARG A 396 -18.69 -6.78 5.13
N LEU A 397 -17.75 -5.97 4.67
CA LEU A 397 -16.32 -6.24 4.76
C LEU A 397 -15.71 -5.63 6.03
N GLU A 398 -16.46 -4.80 6.75
CA GLU A 398 -16.05 -4.27 8.05
C GLU A 398 -15.88 -5.41 9.07
N ASN A 399 -14.70 -5.46 9.68
CA ASN A 399 -14.32 -6.38 10.73
C ASN A 399 -14.04 -5.63 12.04
N PHE A 400 -13.46 -6.33 13.03
CA PHE A 400 -13.15 -5.76 14.33
C PHE A 400 -12.19 -4.56 14.25
N ASP A 401 -11.18 -4.62 13.37
CA ASP A 401 -10.12 -3.62 13.25
C ASP A 401 -10.48 -2.47 12.30
N SER A 402 -11.56 -2.60 11.53
CA SER A 402 -12.05 -1.57 10.62
C SER A 402 -13.06 -0.62 11.28
N PRO A 403 -13.14 0.65 10.88
CA PRO A 403 -14.11 1.58 11.44
C PRO A 403 -15.50 1.25 10.90
N VAL A 404 -16.54 1.31 11.74
CA VAL A 404 -17.93 0.99 11.37
C VAL A 404 -18.64 2.07 10.53
N ILE A 405 -17.88 2.85 9.76
CA ILE A 405 -18.37 4.04 9.07
C ILE A 405 -19.35 3.65 7.96
N PHE A 406 -19.07 2.66 7.12
CA PHE A 406 -19.96 2.27 6.03
C PHE A 406 -21.18 1.52 6.54
N TYR A 407 -21.05 0.72 7.60
CA TYR A 407 -22.22 0.18 8.29
C TYR A 407 -23.11 1.30 8.83
N TYR A 408 -22.53 2.27 9.53
CA TYR A 408 -23.27 3.42 10.07
C TYR A 408 -23.99 4.18 8.95
N LEU A 409 -23.26 4.62 7.92
CA LEU A 409 -23.81 5.42 6.82
C LEU A 409 -24.93 4.67 6.11
N SER A 410 -24.68 3.42 5.69
CA SER A 410 -25.67 2.64 4.95
C SER A 410 -26.92 2.32 5.78
N HIS A 411 -26.76 2.05 7.08
CA HIS A 411 -27.88 1.82 7.99
C HIS A 411 -28.72 3.08 8.18
N ARG A 412 -28.09 4.24 8.45
CA ARG A 412 -28.80 5.50 8.71
C ARG A 412 -29.51 6.03 7.47
N ILE A 413 -28.86 6.03 6.32
CA ILE A 413 -29.48 6.48 5.06
C ILE A 413 -30.71 5.62 4.74
N LYS A 414 -30.61 4.29 4.90
CA LYS A 414 -31.73 3.38 4.66
C LYS A 414 -32.85 3.52 5.68
N GLN A 415 -32.52 3.57 6.97
CA GLN A 415 -33.51 3.61 8.05
C GLN A 415 -34.30 4.92 8.04
N ASP A 416 -33.61 6.03 7.83
CA ASP A 416 -34.21 7.37 7.94
C ASP A 416 -34.63 7.94 6.57
N SER A 417 -34.41 7.19 5.49
CA SER A 417 -34.70 7.61 4.11
C SER A 417 -34.05 8.96 3.76
N LEU A 418 -32.78 9.12 4.11
CA LEU A 418 -32.04 10.37 3.90
C LEU A 418 -31.77 10.61 2.40
N PRO A 419 -31.99 11.84 1.89
CA PRO A 419 -31.90 12.12 0.45
C PRO A 419 -30.45 12.17 -0.07
N MET A 420 -29.49 12.60 0.75
CA MET A 420 -28.04 12.63 0.46
C MET A 420 -27.67 13.27 -0.91
N ILE A 421 -28.23 14.45 -1.18
CA ILE A 421 -28.12 15.17 -2.47
C ILE A 421 -26.93 16.13 -2.47
N SER A 422 -26.59 16.71 -1.32
CA SER A 422 -25.58 17.77 -1.19
C SER A 422 -24.37 17.33 -0.37
N SER A 423 -23.23 18.00 -0.54
CA SER A 423 -22.05 17.81 0.32
C SER A 423 -22.36 18.11 1.80
N GLN A 424 -23.30 19.02 2.08
CA GLN A 424 -23.72 19.33 3.45
C GLN A 424 -24.46 18.15 4.09
N ASP A 425 -25.32 17.45 3.35
CA ASP A 425 -26.06 16.28 3.85
C ASP A 425 -25.08 15.20 4.34
N TRP A 426 -23.99 14.98 3.59
CA TRP A 426 -22.92 14.07 3.96
C TRP A 426 -22.12 14.55 5.16
N LEU A 427 -21.78 15.84 5.22
CA LEU A 427 -21.05 16.42 6.35
C LEU A 427 -21.85 16.29 7.66
N ASP A 428 -23.16 16.52 7.63
CA ASP A 428 -24.05 16.41 8.79
C ASP A 428 -24.14 14.95 9.27
N LEU A 429 -24.29 14.00 8.34
CA LEU A 429 -24.35 12.58 8.68
C LEU A 429 -23.02 12.06 9.24
N VAL A 430 -21.89 12.44 8.64
CA VAL A 430 -20.54 12.09 9.13
C VAL A 430 -20.26 12.73 10.48
N THR A 431 -20.73 13.96 10.72
CA THR A 431 -20.63 14.60 12.04
C THR A 431 -21.36 13.77 13.10
N THR A 432 -22.55 13.27 12.77
CA THR A 432 -23.31 12.38 13.68
C THR A 432 -22.61 11.04 13.90
N TYR A 433 -21.90 10.51 12.90
CA TYR A 433 -21.06 9.31 13.05
C TYR A 433 -19.90 9.56 14.02
N ILE A 434 -19.17 10.67 13.87
CA ILE A 434 -18.04 11.02 14.75
C ILE A 434 -18.52 11.23 16.20
N ASP A 435 -19.69 11.82 16.36
CA ASP A 435 -20.30 12.05 17.67
C ASP A 435 -21.03 10.81 18.21
N MET A 436 -20.94 9.65 17.54
CA MET A 436 -21.55 8.41 18.01
C MET A 436 -21.03 8.03 19.41
N PRO A 437 -21.92 7.58 20.33
CA PRO A 437 -21.48 7.06 21.62
C PRO A 437 -20.63 5.80 21.44
N HIS A 438 -19.50 5.71 22.14
CA HIS A 438 -18.58 4.56 22.08
C HIS A 438 -19.25 3.19 22.32
N SER A 439 -20.25 3.11 23.20
CA SER A 439 -21.04 1.89 23.40
C SER A 439 -21.89 1.49 22.18
N THR A 440 -22.35 2.45 21.39
CA THR A 440 -23.09 2.20 20.14
C THR A 440 -22.13 1.73 19.07
N GLU A 441 -20.97 2.38 18.94
CA GLU A 441 -19.88 1.95 18.07
C GLU A 441 -19.48 0.50 18.35
N ARG A 442 -19.19 0.17 19.62
CA ARG A 442 -18.86 -1.21 20.03
C ARG A 442 -19.96 -2.21 19.71
N ARG A 443 -21.23 -1.82 19.79
CA ARG A 443 -22.34 -2.69 19.41
C ARG A 443 -22.38 -2.92 17.89
N TYR A 444 -22.03 -1.92 17.08
CA TYR A 444 -21.93 -2.08 15.63
C TYR A 444 -20.76 -2.97 15.24
N HIS A 445 -19.58 -2.79 15.85
CA HIS A 445 -18.46 -3.73 15.65
C HIS A 445 -18.89 -5.16 16.00
N TRP A 446 -19.52 -5.36 17.18
CA TRP A 446 -20.00 -6.68 17.59
C TRP A 446 -20.98 -7.32 16.58
N ALA A 447 -21.87 -6.52 16.01
CA ALA A 447 -22.83 -6.99 15.02
C ALA A 447 -22.16 -7.43 13.72
N ASN A 448 -21.04 -6.80 13.34
CA ASN A 448 -20.31 -7.10 12.11
C ASN A 448 -19.20 -8.15 12.26
N MET A 449 -18.81 -8.52 13.49
CA MET A 449 -17.81 -9.56 13.73
C MET A 449 -18.21 -10.95 13.21
N THR A 450 -17.21 -11.72 12.79
CA THR A 450 -17.35 -13.16 12.57
C THR A 450 -17.62 -13.89 13.89
N VAL A 451 -18.05 -15.15 13.82
CA VAL A 451 -18.29 -15.95 15.02
C VAL A 451 -17.00 -16.12 15.83
N SER A 452 -15.85 -16.43 15.20
CA SER A 452 -14.58 -16.53 15.92
C SER A 452 -14.18 -15.21 16.58
N ALA A 453 -14.24 -14.10 15.84
CA ALA A 453 -13.87 -12.79 16.39
C ALA A 453 -14.71 -12.42 17.64
N ARG A 454 -16.00 -12.79 17.70
CA ARG A 454 -16.81 -12.59 18.91
C ARG A 454 -16.33 -13.39 20.12
N TRP A 455 -15.79 -14.59 19.89
CA TRP A 455 -15.21 -15.42 20.95
C TRP A 455 -13.88 -14.88 21.46
N ASP A 456 -13.02 -14.43 20.54
CA ASP A 456 -11.72 -13.83 20.86
C ASP A 456 -11.93 -12.53 21.63
N CYS A 457 -12.86 -11.71 21.16
CA CYS A 457 -13.17 -10.41 21.73
C CYS A 457 -14.19 -10.44 22.89
N LEU A 458 -14.47 -11.60 23.50
CA LEU A 458 -15.38 -11.71 24.66
C LEU A 458 -14.94 -10.79 25.81
N GLU A 459 -13.63 -10.57 25.94
CA GLU A 459 -13.09 -9.68 26.97
C GLU A 459 -13.28 -8.19 26.66
N LEU A 460 -13.33 -7.86 25.38
CA LEU A 460 -13.33 -6.50 24.87
C LEU A 460 -14.74 -5.97 24.59
N TYR A 461 -15.79 -6.80 24.65
CA TYR A 461 -17.17 -6.44 24.27
C TYR A 461 -18.23 -6.89 25.29
N GLY A 462 -19.49 -6.51 25.03
CA GLY A 462 -20.65 -6.90 25.82
C GLY A 462 -20.71 -6.19 27.18
N CYS A 463 -20.84 -6.99 28.25
CA CYS A 463 -21.08 -6.46 29.59
C CYS A 463 -19.77 -6.05 30.30
N CYS A 464 -19.70 -4.80 30.75
CA CYS A 464 -18.56 -4.26 31.51
C CYS A 464 -18.49 -4.71 32.98
N ALA A 465 -19.56 -5.31 33.52
CA ALA A 465 -19.56 -5.77 34.91
C ALA A 465 -18.61 -6.96 35.07
N GLU A 466 -17.60 -6.80 35.94
CA GLU A 466 -16.55 -7.81 36.18
C GLU A 466 -17.13 -9.16 36.64
N ALA A 467 -18.17 -9.13 37.47
CA ALA A 467 -18.89 -10.31 37.94
C ALA A 467 -20.10 -10.71 37.06
N CYS A 468 -20.10 -10.37 35.77
CA CYS A 468 -21.19 -10.73 34.85
C CYS A 468 -21.33 -12.27 34.76
N PRO A 469 -22.46 -12.86 35.21
CA PRO A 469 -22.63 -14.30 35.21
C PRO A 469 -22.67 -14.88 33.80
N GLU A 470 -23.24 -14.13 32.85
CA GLU A 470 -23.34 -14.52 31.45
C GLU A 470 -21.96 -14.54 30.77
N LYS A 471 -21.13 -13.51 30.98
CA LYS A 471 -19.75 -13.47 30.48
C LYS A 471 -18.93 -14.65 31.02
N ARG A 472 -19.05 -14.95 32.31
CA ARG A 472 -18.37 -16.10 32.94
C ARG A 472 -18.79 -17.42 32.32
N GLU A 473 -20.06 -17.59 32.00
CA GLU A 473 -20.54 -18.82 31.36
C GLU A 473 -20.07 -18.91 29.90
N LEU A 474 -20.10 -17.80 29.15
CA LEU A 474 -19.54 -17.76 27.79
C LEU A 474 -18.04 -18.08 27.76
N ARG A 475 -17.25 -17.65 28.76
CA ARG A 475 -15.84 -18.07 28.90
C ARG A 475 -15.68 -19.58 29.02
N ARG A 476 -16.48 -20.21 29.88
CA ARG A 476 -16.46 -21.68 30.05
C ARG A 476 -16.86 -22.42 28.78
N LEU A 477 -17.83 -21.87 28.05
CA LEU A 477 -18.23 -22.43 26.76
C LEU A 477 -17.11 -22.28 25.73
N ARG A 478 -16.41 -21.13 25.70
CA ARG A 478 -15.23 -20.91 24.86
C ARG A 478 -14.14 -21.94 25.12
N GLU A 479 -13.81 -22.20 26.38
CA GLU A 479 -12.79 -23.20 26.78
C GLU A 479 -13.15 -24.64 26.37
N ARG A 480 -14.43 -24.91 26.12
CA ARG A 480 -14.93 -26.22 25.68
C ARG A 480 -15.13 -26.33 24.18
N ARG A 481 -14.91 -25.24 23.43
CA ARG A 481 -15.05 -25.27 21.97
C ARG A 481 -14.01 -26.21 21.38
N VAL A 482 -14.44 -26.92 20.33
CA VAL A 482 -13.57 -27.76 19.51
C VAL A 482 -13.70 -27.24 18.08
N ARG A 483 -12.58 -26.96 17.41
CA ARG A 483 -12.55 -26.53 16.00
C ARG A 483 -13.30 -27.55 15.14
N GLY A 484 -14.15 -27.08 14.24
CA GLY A 484 -15.04 -27.84 13.38
C GLY A 484 -16.39 -28.21 14.01
N VAL A 485 -16.59 -27.95 15.31
CA VAL A 485 -17.85 -28.28 16.02
C VAL A 485 -18.61 -27.00 16.36
N ARG A 486 -19.71 -26.78 15.65
CA ARG A 486 -20.55 -25.58 15.82
C ARG A 486 -21.84 -25.85 16.59
N GLU A 487 -22.01 -25.14 17.69
CA GLU A 487 -23.22 -25.16 18.52
C GLU A 487 -24.05 -23.90 18.29
N GLY A 488 -24.92 -23.91 17.28
CA GLY A 488 -25.68 -22.71 16.86
C GLY A 488 -26.49 -22.04 17.98
N ALA A 489 -26.97 -22.80 18.98
CA ALA A 489 -27.65 -22.25 20.15
C ALA A 489 -26.71 -21.41 21.04
N VAL A 490 -25.46 -21.85 21.21
CA VAL A 490 -24.44 -21.15 21.97
C VAL A 490 -23.96 -19.91 21.22
N GLU A 491 -23.75 -20.01 19.91
CA GLU A 491 -23.37 -18.86 19.08
C GLU A 491 -24.47 -17.79 19.05
N ALA A 492 -25.74 -18.19 18.95
CA ALA A 492 -26.86 -17.26 19.04
C ALA A 492 -26.97 -16.62 20.44
N ARG A 493 -26.55 -17.34 21.49
CA ARG A 493 -26.45 -16.78 22.85
C ARG A 493 -25.35 -15.73 22.95
N LEU A 494 -24.16 -16.03 22.39
CA LEU A 494 -23.04 -15.09 22.30
C LEU A 494 -23.43 -13.82 21.54
N ASP A 495 -23.98 -13.97 20.33
CA ASP A 495 -24.42 -12.86 19.50
C ASP A 495 -25.37 -11.92 20.27
N ARG A 496 -26.40 -12.50 20.90
CA ARG A 496 -27.36 -11.72 21.71
C ARG A 496 -26.72 -11.04 22.91
N TRP A 497 -25.74 -11.67 23.58
CA TRP A 497 -25.12 -11.10 24.77
C TRP A 497 -24.41 -9.78 24.47
N GLY A 498 -23.60 -9.71 23.41
CA GLY A 498 -22.95 -8.46 23.02
C GLY A 498 -23.91 -7.51 22.30
N GLY A 499 -24.77 -8.02 21.42
CA GLY A 499 -25.68 -7.19 20.61
C GLY A 499 -26.80 -6.51 21.40
N LYS A 500 -27.21 -7.07 22.55
CA LYS A 500 -28.26 -6.52 23.42
C LYS A 500 -27.74 -5.79 24.66
N ALA A 501 -26.42 -5.64 24.81
CA ALA A 501 -25.86 -4.87 25.90
C ALA A 501 -26.33 -3.41 25.80
N LYS A 502 -26.87 -2.88 26.91
CA LYS A 502 -27.42 -1.52 26.97
C LYS A 502 -26.36 -0.56 27.45
N ALA A 503 -26.15 0.51 26.68
CA ALA A 503 -25.27 1.60 27.03
C ALA A 503 -25.68 2.28 28.35
N CYS A 504 -24.69 2.72 29.13
CA CYS A 504 -24.94 3.65 30.23
C CYS A 504 -25.49 4.98 29.66
N LYS A 505 -26.71 5.34 30.04
CA LYS A 505 -27.39 6.55 29.53
C LYS A 505 -26.64 7.86 29.80
N ALA A 506 -25.75 7.88 30.80
CA ALA A 506 -25.07 9.09 31.23
C ALA A 506 -23.75 9.34 30.49
N CYS A 507 -22.88 8.33 30.37
CA CYS A 507 -21.57 8.48 29.72
C CYS A 507 -21.49 7.85 28.32
N GLY A 508 -22.41 6.94 27.98
CA GLY A 508 -22.36 6.20 26.70
C GLY A 508 -21.10 5.36 26.48
N TRP A 509 -20.24 5.18 27.49
CA TRP A 509 -18.92 4.54 27.34
C TRP A 509 -18.95 3.03 27.61
N VAL A 510 -19.70 2.63 28.65
CA VAL A 510 -19.85 1.24 29.09
C VAL A 510 -21.21 0.69 28.70
N ALA A 511 -21.32 -0.63 28.60
CA ALA A 511 -22.57 -1.32 28.34
C ALA A 511 -22.79 -2.49 29.32
N TYR A 512 -24.05 -2.79 29.61
CA TYR A 512 -24.43 -3.85 30.54
C TYR A 512 -25.48 -4.76 29.92
N CYS A 513 -25.32 -6.08 30.07
CA CYS A 513 -26.31 -7.04 29.56
C CYS A 513 -27.60 -7.06 30.40
N SER A 514 -27.59 -6.52 31.62
CA SER A 514 -28.75 -6.40 32.50
C SER A 514 -28.62 -5.23 33.48
N GLU A 515 -29.76 -4.77 34.02
CA GLU A 515 -29.77 -3.77 35.09
C GLU A 515 -29.05 -4.27 36.35
N ALA A 516 -29.12 -5.57 36.64
CA ALA A 516 -28.44 -6.16 37.78
C ALA A 516 -26.91 -5.99 37.64
N CYS A 517 -26.36 -6.24 36.45
CA CYS A 517 -24.95 -6.02 36.16
C CYS A 517 -24.57 -4.53 36.30
N GLN A 518 -25.42 -3.62 35.80
CA GLN A 518 -25.19 -2.19 35.95
C GLN A 518 -25.16 -1.76 37.41
N ARG A 519 -26.14 -2.20 38.23
CA ARG A 519 -26.21 -1.86 39.66
C ARG A 519 -25.01 -2.42 40.44
N ALA A 520 -24.59 -3.64 40.13
CA ALA A 520 -23.43 -4.28 40.74
C ALA A 520 -22.14 -3.50 40.45
N ASP A 521 -21.96 -3.05 39.21
CA ASP A 521 -20.78 -2.30 38.77
C ASP A 521 -20.83 -0.80 39.14
N TRP A 522 -22.01 -0.25 39.45
CA TRP A 522 -22.24 1.19 39.59
C TRP A 522 -21.30 1.88 40.59
N LYS A 523 -20.97 1.22 41.71
CA LYS A 523 -20.05 1.80 42.71
C LYS A 523 -18.66 2.09 42.12
N LYS A 524 -18.16 1.19 41.25
CA LYS A 524 -16.88 1.32 40.54
C LYS A 524 -16.99 2.26 39.34
N HIS A 525 -18.09 2.15 38.59
CA HIS A 525 -18.27 2.94 37.37
C HIS A 525 -18.62 4.42 37.62
N LYS A 526 -19.33 4.77 38.72
CA LYS A 526 -19.83 6.13 38.95
C LYS A 526 -18.75 7.23 38.86
N PRO A 527 -17.54 7.09 39.45
CA PRO A 527 -16.46 8.07 39.30
C PRO A 527 -16.05 8.26 37.82
N GLU A 528 -15.82 7.16 37.09
CA GLU A 528 -15.46 7.21 35.66
C GLU A 528 -16.59 7.77 34.79
N CYS A 529 -17.83 7.44 35.13
CA CYS A 529 -19.02 7.93 34.45
C CYS A 529 -19.09 9.45 34.49
N LEU A 530 -18.70 10.08 35.59
CA LEU A 530 -18.70 11.54 35.73
C LEU A 530 -17.61 12.20 34.88
N MET A 531 -16.44 11.57 34.78
CA MET A 531 -15.33 12.07 33.95
C MET A 531 -15.61 11.96 32.45
N LYS A 532 -16.36 10.94 32.05
CA LYS A 532 -16.69 10.64 30.64
C LYS A 532 -18.08 11.11 30.21
N ARG A 533 -18.79 11.87 31.04
CA ARG A 533 -20.01 12.55 30.60
C ARG A 533 -19.62 13.57 29.54
N ARG A 534 -20.12 13.36 28.32
CA ARG A 534 -20.02 14.35 27.25
C ARG A 534 -20.88 15.56 27.56
#